data_AF-A0A919LTU2-F1
#
_entry.id   AF-A0A919LTU2-F1
#
_cell.length_a   1.000
_cell.length_b   1.000
_cell.length_c   1.000
_cell.angle_alpha   90.00
_cell.angle_beta   90.00
_cell.angle_gamma   90.00
#
_symmetry.space_group_name_H-M   'P 1'
#
loop_
_entity.id
_entity.type
_entity.pdbx_description
1 polymer ?
#
loop_
_entity_poly.entity_id
_entity_poly.type
_entity_poly.pdbx_seq_one_letter_code
_entity_poly.pdbx_strand_id
1 'polypeptide(L)'
;MVQSPDGKVVIPVDMATEFMTKIAGLEGYQPADAAKLADQQVKGLAAMGQMFRITTMEDNAISSSLQYANGQVTLNGQKMPLQDFAAMFGLEAPSLPDSAPQEGQPQQDDAAPQQDDAAPQP
;
A
#
# COMPACT_ATOMS: atom_id res chain seq x y z
N MET A 1 14.05 20.33 3.43
CA MET A 1 12.88 20.09 2.56
C MET A 1 13.00 18.65 2.10
N VAL A 2 12.25 17.72 2.71
CA VAL A 2 12.26 16.33 2.24
C VAL A 2 11.47 16.31 0.94
N GLN A 3 12.15 16.00 -0.16
CA GLN A 3 11.53 15.90 -1.47
C GLN A 3 10.70 14.62 -1.46
N SER A 4 9.39 14.74 -1.57
CA SER A 4 8.47 13.62 -1.69
C SER A 4 8.95 12.68 -2.81
N PRO A 5 9.20 11.39 -2.53
CA PRO A 5 9.51 10.45 -3.59
C PRO A 5 8.21 10.13 -4.35
N ASP A 6 8.00 10.79 -5.49
CA ASP A 6 6.95 10.45 -6.45
C ASP A 6 7.45 9.30 -7.34
N GLY A 7 7.13 8.07 -6.95
CA GLY A 7 7.47 6.87 -7.71
C GLY A 7 6.28 6.39 -8.55
N LYS A 8 6.34 6.53 -9.88
CA LYS A 8 5.41 5.88 -10.81
C LYS A 8 6.17 4.85 -11.64
N VAL A 9 5.73 3.59 -11.58
CA VAL A 9 6.25 2.50 -12.38
C VAL A 9 5.14 2.03 -13.32
N VAL A 10 5.46 1.89 -14.60
CA VAL A 10 4.54 1.39 -15.63
C VAL A 10 5.24 0.26 -16.37
N ILE A 11 4.66 -0.93 -16.32
CA ILE A 11 5.17 -2.13 -16.96
C ILE A 11 4.14 -2.56 -18.01
N PRO A 12 4.38 -2.31 -19.31
CA PRO A 12 3.49 -2.78 -20.36
C PRO A 12 3.50 -4.31 -20.41
N VAL A 13 2.31 -4.92 -20.35
CA VAL A 13 2.18 -6.39 -20.31
C VAL A 13 2.73 -7.01 -21.59
N ASP A 14 2.49 -6.38 -22.73
CA ASP A 14 2.96 -6.86 -24.02
C ASP A 14 4.49 -6.86 -24.11
N MET A 15 5.15 -5.76 -23.72
CA MET A 15 6.62 -5.71 -23.71
C MET A 15 7.23 -6.66 -22.68
N ALA A 16 6.64 -6.81 -21.49
CA ALA A 16 7.12 -7.76 -20.50
C ALA A 16 7.02 -9.21 -21.01
N THR A 17 5.89 -9.55 -21.63
CA THR A 17 5.64 -10.85 -22.27
C THR A 17 6.61 -11.09 -23.40
N GLU A 18 6.81 -10.13 -24.31
CA GLU A 18 7.78 -10.25 -25.40
C GLU A 18 9.22 -10.39 -24.89
N PHE A 19 9.59 -9.65 -23.83
CA PHE A 19 10.92 -9.73 -23.23
C PHE A 19 11.19 -11.11 -22.62
N MET A 20 10.24 -11.64 -21.84
CA MET A 20 10.34 -13.01 -21.30
C MET A 20 10.34 -14.06 -22.41
N THR A 21 9.53 -13.88 -23.45
CA THR A 21 9.49 -14.79 -24.61
C THR A 21 10.83 -14.82 -25.34
N LYS A 22 11.50 -13.67 -25.48
CA LYS A 22 12.85 -13.59 -26.05
C LYS A 22 13.89 -14.30 -25.19
N ILE A 23 13.84 -14.14 -23.86
CA ILE A 23 14.73 -14.85 -22.93
C ILE A 23 14.52 -16.36 -23.03
N ALA A 24 13.27 -16.82 -22.97
CA ALA A 24 12.94 -18.23 -23.04
C ALA A 24 13.32 -18.86 -24.40
N GLY A 25 13.18 -18.10 -25.50
CA GLY A 25 13.65 -18.52 -26.82
C GLY A 25 15.17 -18.72 -26.87
N LEU A 26 15.95 -17.92 -26.13
CA LEU A 26 17.39 -18.12 -25.98
C LEU A 26 17.73 -19.36 -25.14
N GLU A 27 16.85 -19.75 -24.22
CA GLU A 27 16.94 -20.99 -23.41
C GLU A 27 16.41 -22.24 -24.14
N GLY A 28 15.89 -22.09 -25.36
CA GLY A 28 15.39 -23.19 -26.20
C GLY A 28 13.90 -23.50 -26.06
N TYR A 29 13.13 -22.68 -25.36
CA TYR A 29 11.66 -22.80 -25.29
C TYR A 29 11.00 -22.33 -26.59
N GLN A 30 9.88 -22.99 -26.95
CA GLN A 30 9.02 -22.54 -28.03
C GLN A 30 8.41 -21.17 -27.66
N PRO A 31 8.47 -20.15 -28.54
CA PRO A 31 7.97 -18.80 -28.25
C PRO A 31 6.49 -18.78 -27.85
N ALA A 32 5.69 -19.68 -28.42
CA ALA A 32 4.26 -19.76 -28.13
C ALA A 32 3.95 -20.21 -26.69
N ASP A 33 4.74 -21.15 -26.15
CA ASP A 33 4.56 -21.62 -24.77
C ASP A 33 5.13 -20.63 -23.77
N ALA A 34 6.29 -20.03 -24.08
CA ALA A 34 6.90 -18.98 -23.28
C ALA A 34 6.00 -17.74 -23.18
N ALA A 35 5.39 -17.30 -24.28
CA ALA A 35 4.47 -16.17 -24.29
C ALA A 35 3.23 -16.43 -23.44
N LYS A 36 2.66 -17.65 -23.48
CA LYS A 36 1.52 -18.02 -22.63
C LYS A 36 1.89 -18.03 -21.14
N LEU A 37 3.05 -18.58 -20.79
CA LEU A 37 3.53 -18.61 -19.41
C LEU A 37 3.84 -17.20 -18.89
N ALA A 38 4.48 -16.37 -19.70
CA ALA A 38 4.78 -14.99 -19.36
C ALA A 38 3.50 -14.17 -19.20
N ASP A 39 2.53 -14.30 -20.11
CA ASP A 39 1.22 -13.65 -20.01
C ASP A 39 0.50 -14.05 -18.71
N GLN A 40 0.54 -15.34 -18.32
CA GLN A 40 -0.02 -15.79 -17.04
C GLN A 40 0.73 -15.26 -15.83
N GLN A 41 2.07 -15.23 -15.86
CA GLN A 41 2.86 -14.66 -14.75
C GLN A 41 2.60 -13.17 -14.57
N VAL A 42 2.54 -12.42 -15.68
CA VAL A 42 2.30 -10.98 -15.66
C VAL A 42 0.86 -10.70 -15.22
N LYS A 43 -0.14 -11.43 -15.73
CA LYS A 43 -1.53 -11.33 -15.24
C LYS A 43 -1.69 -11.76 -13.79
N GLY A 44 -0.98 -12.78 -13.34
CA GLY A 44 -0.97 -13.23 -11.95
C GLY A 44 -0.38 -12.17 -11.02
N LEU A 45 0.72 -11.55 -11.41
CA LEU A 45 1.33 -10.43 -10.68
C LEU A 45 0.40 -9.20 -10.67
N ALA A 46 -0.24 -8.89 -11.80
CA ALA A 46 -1.24 -7.82 -11.88
C ALA A 46 -2.42 -8.09 -10.92
N ALA A 47 -2.95 -9.32 -10.93
CA ALA A 47 -4.08 -9.71 -10.10
C ALA A 47 -3.73 -9.70 -8.61
N MET A 48 -2.58 -10.24 -8.23
CA MET A 48 -2.08 -10.15 -6.86
C MET A 48 -1.85 -8.69 -6.45
N GLY A 49 -1.23 -7.89 -7.30
CA GLY A 49 -0.97 -6.50 -6.99
C GLY A 49 -2.25 -5.65 -6.92
N GLN A 50 -3.29 -5.98 -7.69
CA GLN A 50 -4.62 -5.38 -7.55
C GLN A 50 -5.31 -5.81 -6.26
N MET A 51 -5.17 -7.08 -5.87
CA MET A 51 -5.70 -7.61 -4.61
C MET A 51 -5.07 -6.91 -3.40
N PHE A 52 -3.75 -6.68 -3.44
CA PHE A 52 -3.02 -5.88 -2.44
C PHE A 52 -3.10 -4.37 -2.70
N ARG A 53 -3.89 -3.90 -3.68
CA ARG A 53 -4.06 -2.50 -4.09
C ARG A 53 -2.76 -1.76 -4.44
N ILE A 54 -1.65 -2.47 -4.63
CA ILE A 54 -0.33 -1.94 -4.98
C ILE A 54 -0.14 -1.69 -6.47
N THR A 55 -0.87 -2.40 -7.33
CA THR A 55 -0.84 -2.18 -8.78
C THR A 55 -2.25 -2.04 -9.34
N THR A 56 -2.39 -1.33 -10.44
CA THR A 56 -3.61 -1.24 -11.24
C THR A 56 -3.32 -1.64 -12.69
N MET A 57 -4.35 -2.11 -13.39
CA MET A 57 -4.24 -2.45 -14.81
C MET A 57 -4.84 -1.30 -15.61
N GLU A 58 -4.00 -0.60 -16.36
CA GLU A 58 -4.37 0.56 -17.16
C GLU A 58 -3.78 0.37 -18.57
N ASP A 59 -4.62 0.43 -19.60
CA ASP A 59 -4.20 0.31 -21.02
C ASP A 59 -3.29 -0.89 -21.33
N ASN A 60 -3.63 -2.08 -20.80
CA ASN A 60 -2.81 -3.29 -20.92
C ASN A 60 -1.38 -3.15 -20.34
N ALA A 61 -1.22 -2.27 -19.36
CA ALA A 61 -0.01 -2.10 -18.58
C ALA A 61 -0.31 -2.19 -17.08
N ILE A 62 0.60 -2.84 -16.35
CA ILE A 62 0.58 -2.85 -14.89
C ILE A 62 1.21 -1.54 -14.45
N SER A 63 0.41 -0.65 -13.88
CA SER A 63 0.91 0.61 -13.32
C SER A 63 0.85 0.59 -11.80
N SER A 64 1.83 1.20 -11.18
CA SER A 64 1.88 1.43 -9.74
C SER A 64 2.35 2.86 -9.51
N SER A 65 1.58 3.64 -8.76
CA SER A 65 2.00 4.97 -8.33
C SER A 65 1.97 5.06 -6.82
N LEU A 66 3.08 5.49 -6.25
CA LEU A 66 3.22 5.76 -4.84
C LEU A 66 3.68 7.21 -4.69
N GLN A 67 2.87 8.00 -3.99
CA GLN A 67 3.25 9.35 -3.59
C GLN A 67 3.17 9.44 -2.08
N TYR A 68 4.13 10.14 -1.48
CA TYR A 68 4.15 10.40 -0.05
C TYR A 68 4.29 11.89 0.22
N ALA A 69 3.29 12.49 0.87
CA ALA A 69 3.28 13.91 1.19
C ALA A 69 2.52 14.17 2.50
N ASN A 70 3.08 15.02 3.38
CA ASN A 70 2.47 15.43 4.65
C ASN A 70 1.90 14.25 5.48
N GLY A 71 2.68 13.18 5.65
CA GLY A 71 2.25 12.00 6.43
C GLY A 71 1.15 11.15 5.79
N GLN A 72 0.78 11.44 4.53
CA GLN A 72 -0.24 10.72 3.77
C GLN A 72 0.41 10.03 2.57
N VAL A 73 -0.01 8.80 2.32
CA VAL A 73 0.39 8.00 1.17
C VAL A 73 -0.74 8.02 0.15
N THR A 74 -0.42 8.31 -1.11
CA THR A 74 -1.34 8.14 -2.23
C THR A 74 -0.85 6.98 -3.08
N LEU A 75 -1.55 5.85 -2.99
CA LEU A 75 -1.25 4.63 -3.73
C LEU A 75 -2.28 4.48 -4.85
N ASN A 76 -1.85 4.48 -6.11
CA ASN A 76 -2.73 4.33 -7.27
C ASN A 76 -3.89 5.33 -7.30
N GLY A 77 -3.63 6.58 -6.87
CA GLY A 77 -4.65 7.63 -6.76
C GLY A 77 -5.51 7.55 -5.49
N GLN A 78 -5.40 6.48 -4.71
CA GLN A 78 -6.11 6.33 -3.44
C GLN A 78 -5.26 6.84 -2.28
N LYS A 79 -5.75 7.90 -1.64
CA LYS A 79 -5.08 8.53 -0.50
C LYS A 79 -5.44 7.84 0.81
N MET A 80 -4.44 7.55 1.62
CA MET A 80 -4.58 6.99 2.96
C MET A 80 -3.48 7.49 3.90
N PRO A 81 -3.68 7.43 5.23
CA PRO A 81 -2.63 7.75 6.20
C PRO A 81 -1.43 6.80 6.07
N LEU A 82 -0.21 7.30 6.32
CA LEU A 82 0.99 6.45 6.34
C LEU A 82 0.87 5.29 7.34
N GLN A 83 0.19 5.50 8.47
CA GLN A 83 -0.04 4.47 9.48
C GLN A 83 -0.90 3.32 8.94
N ASP A 84 -1.99 3.62 8.24
CA ASP A 84 -2.85 2.61 7.60
C ASP A 84 -2.11 1.83 6.51
N PHE A 85 -1.31 2.53 5.71
CA PHE A 85 -0.44 1.89 4.73
C PHE A 85 0.56 0.94 5.40
N ALA A 86 1.28 1.41 6.43
CA ALA A 86 2.26 0.60 7.15
C ALA A 86 1.61 -0.62 7.83
N ALA A 87 0.43 -0.44 8.43
CA ALA A 87 -0.35 -1.54 9.03
C ALA A 87 -0.76 -2.59 7.98
N MET A 88 -1.13 -2.18 6.77
CA MET A 88 -1.47 -3.09 5.67
C MET A 88 -0.30 -4.00 5.25
N PHE A 89 0.94 -3.52 5.38
CA PHE A 89 2.15 -4.29 5.05
C PHE A 89 2.87 -4.88 6.26
N GLY A 90 2.29 -4.76 7.47
CA GLY A 90 2.92 -5.22 8.72
C GLY A 90 4.25 -4.51 9.01
N LEU A 91 4.43 -3.29 8.48
CA LEU A 91 5.61 -2.47 8.69
C LEU A 91 5.39 -1.54 9.89
N GLU A 92 6.40 -1.38 10.74
CA GLU A 92 6.42 -0.29 11.71
C GLU A 92 6.64 1.02 10.95
N ALA A 93 5.63 1.90 10.96
CA ALA A 93 5.76 3.22 10.35
C ALA A 93 6.88 4.00 11.06
N PRO A 94 7.77 4.68 10.33
CA PRO A 94 8.72 5.59 10.96
C PRO A 94 7.93 6.63 11.77
N SER A 95 8.28 6.76 13.05
CA SER A 95 7.74 7.81 13.90
C SER A 95 8.13 9.15 13.29
N LEU A 96 7.15 9.84 12.70
CA LEU A 96 7.35 11.21 12.25
C LEU A 96 7.66 12.05 13.50
N PRO A 97 8.80 12.77 13.57
CA PRO A 97 8.97 13.77 14.60
C PRO A 97 7.93 14.86 14.36
N ASP A 98 7.05 15.03 15.35
CA ASP A 98 5.98 16.03 15.42
C ASP A 98 4.69 15.72 14.63
N SER A 99 3.98 14.67 15.05
CA SER A 99 2.53 14.80 15.21
C SER A 99 2.28 14.91 16.71
N ALA A 100 1.58 15.98 17.10
CA ALA A 100 1.13 16.28 18.46
C ALA A 100 0.61 15.05 19.23
N PRO A 101 0.68 15.06 20.59
CA PRO A 101 0.12 14.00 21.41
C PRO A 101 -1.30 13.65 20.96
N GLN A 102 -1.60 12.35 20.89
CA GLN A 102 -2.91 11.81 20.60
C GLN A 102 -3.93 12.37 21.61
N GLU A 103 -4.55 13.50 21.28
CA GLU A 103 -5.82 13.92 21.85
C GLU A 103 -6.92 13.10 21.13
N GLY A 104 -7.57 12.19 21.87
CA GLY A 104 -8.81 11.58 21.42
C GLY A 104 -8.81 10.06 21.26
N GLN A 105 -8.40 9.31 22.29
CA GLN A 105 -9.14 8.09 22.59
C GLN A 105 -10.41 8.51 23.36
N PRO A 106 -11.64 8.31 22.84
CA PRO A 106 -12.83 8.39 23.65
C PRO A 106 -12.83 7.17 24.59
N GLN A 107 -12.25 7.33 25.79
CA GLN A 107 -12.58 6.45 26.90
C GLN A 107 -14.06 6.68 27.22
N GLN A 108 -14.81 5.60 27.03
CA GLN A 108 -16.25 5.52 27.11
C GLN A 108 -16.78 6.14 28.40
N ASP A 109 -17.78 6.99 28.21
CA ASP A 109 -18.77 7.39 29.20
C ASP A 109 -19.45 6.11 29.71
N ASP A 110 -19.09 5.65 30.91
CA ASP A 110 -19.91 4.72 31.69
C ASP A 110 -20.01 5.24 33.12
N ALA A 111 -21.07 6.05 33.31
CA ALA A 111 -21.89 6.19 34.50
C ALA A 111 -21.19 6.33 35.87
N ALA A 112 -21.22 7.58 36.38
CA ALA A 112 -21.32 7.80 37.82
C ALA A 112 -22.56 7.07 38.40
N PRO A 113 -22.53 6.77 39.72
CA PRO A 113 -23.26 7.71 40.57
C PRO A 113 -22.48 8.16 41.80
N GLN A 114 -22.75 9.43 42.12
CA GLN A 114 -22.42 10.13 43.34
C GLN A 114 -23.06 9.44 44.57
N GLN A 115 -22.30 9.36 45.66
CA GLN A 115 -22.79 9.45 47.05
C GLN A 115 -21.69 10.23 47.80
N ASP A 116 -21.77 11.56 47.87
CA ASP A 116 -22.57 12.37 48.81
C ASP A 116 -22.16 12.14 50.28
N ASP A 117 -21.36 13.10 50.75
CA ASP A 117 -21.43 13.74 52.06
C ASP A 117 -20.92 13.06 53.34
N ALA A 118 -20.36 13.95 54.18
CA ALA A 118 -20.08 13.85 55.62
C ALA A 118 -18.72 13.27 56.09
N ALA A 119 -17.95 14.19 56.67
CA ALA A 119 -16.66 14.06 57.34
C ALA A 119 -16.60 13.07 58.52
N PRO A 120 -15.41 12.89 59.10
CA PRO A 120 -15.22 13.50 60.41
C PRO A 120 -13.90 14.29 60.52
N GLN A 121 -13.97 15.47 61.14
CA GLN A 121 -12.82 16.18 61.71
C GLN A 121 -12.67 15.77 63.19
N PRO A 122 -11.65 16.32 63.88
CA PRO A 122 -10.34 15.74 64.18
C PRO A 122 -10.32 14.64 65.26
#